data_AF-A0A8S3D6W7-F1
#
_entry.id   AF-A0A8S3D6W7-F1
#
_cell.length_a   1.000
_cell.length_b   1.000
_cell.length_c   1.000
_cell.angle_alpha   90.00
_cell.angle_beta   90.00
_cell.angle_gamma   90.00
#
_symmetry.space_group_name_H-M   'P 1'
#
loop_
_entity.id
_entity.type
_entity.pdbx_description
1 polymer ?
#
loop_
_entity_poly.entity_id
_entity_poly.type
_entity_poly.pdbx_seq_one_letter_code
_entity_poly.pdbx_strand_id
1 'polypeptide(L)'
;ISTRGRCNFRQYIPSKPGKYVLKIFWCCDSDTVYPLNGEVYLGRQSQATGVGRNTSPICNLVKRLVQPWINTGRTITTDNYFTSAELAEDLLGVQTSLVGTIRRNKKEIPQELQSDPYRPEQSSIFCFDRQITLVSYVPKKRHANKPEIILYYNETKGGVDRMDQMVQTYSCKRKTKRWPMTFFFNMIDVGAVAAFVVWTIKNPQWNERKHHRRRLFLLQLGSELIEAHVDRRQQQPQSMQRGVKLALQAIGQTTTLSRPPMASTIAVKRRCQLCSRERDRKVITHCARCNIPCCPDHHQVICTTCSDIFLK
;
A
#
# COMPACT_ATOMS: atom_id res chain seq x y z
N ILE A 1 -7.81 -5.90 -5.33
CA ILE A 1 -6.68 -6.63 -4.70
C ILE A 1 -6.60 -8.08 -5.19
N SER A 2 -5.51 -8.52 -5.83
CA SER A 2 -5.37 -9.93 -6.26
C SER A 2 -5.34 -10.92 -5.08
N THR A 3 -6.00 -12.07 -5.18
CA THR A 3 -6.04 -13.11 -4.12
C THR A 3 -5.96 -14.52 -4.68
N ARG A 4 -5.33 -15.44 -3.94
CA ARG A 4 -5.40 -16.89 -4.18
C ARG A 4 -6.28 -17.60 -3.15
N GLY A 5 -6.77 -16.88 -2.15
CA GLY A 5 -7.68 -17.45 -1.15
C GLY A 5 -9.04 -17.79 -1.75
N ARG A 6 -9.68 -18.83 -1.21
CA ARG A 6 -11.08 -19.14 -1.48
C ARG A 6 -11.94 -18.12 -0.75
N CYS A 7 -12.85 -17.47 -1.46
CA CYS A 7 -13.71 -16.41 -0.95
C CYS A 7 -14.94 -16.31 -1.87
N ASN A 8 -16.13 -16.25 -1.27
CA ASN A 8 -17.40 -16.33 -2.00
C ASN A 8 -17.64 -15.12 -2.91
N PHE A 9 -17.03 -13.98 -2.61
CA PHE A 9 -17.17 -12.74 -3.39
C PHE A 9 -15.94 -12.40 -4.24
N ARG A 10 -15.03 -13.37 -4.44
CA ARG A 10 -13.88 -13.22 -5.33
C ARG A 10 -14.35 -13.03 -6.78
N GLN A 11 -13.86 -11.99 -7.43
CA GLN A 11 -14.19 -11.64 -8.82
C GLN A 11 -13.10 -12.10 -9.79
N TYR A 12 -13.50 -12.44 -11.01
CA TYR A 12 -12.58 -12.64 -12.13
C TYR A 12 -12.63 -11.40 -13.05
N ILE A 13 -11.49 -10.73 -13.20
CA ILE A 13 -11.33 -9.53 -14.04
C ILE A 13 -10.20 -9.80 -15.04
N PRO A 14 -10.52 -10.15 -16.30
CA PRO A 14 -9.53 -10.58 -17.30
C PRO A 14 -8.45 -9.55 -17.59
N SER A 15 -8.80 -8.25 -17.54
CA SER A 15 -7.92 -7.13 -17.89
C SER A 15 -6.90 -6.80 -16.81
N LYS A 16 -7.00 -7.36 -15.61
CA LYS A 16 -6.05 -7.09 -14.52
C LYS A 16 -4.93 -8.15 -14.50
N PRO A 17 -3.66 -7.77 -14.20
CA PRO A 17 -2.54 -8.72 -14.15
C PRO A 17 -2.79 -9.93 -13.24
N GLY A 18 -3.38 -9.67 -12.06
CA GLY A 18 -3.94 -10.72 -11.20
C GLY A 18 -5.43 -10.86 -11.44
N LYS A 19 -5.84 -11.81 -12.29
CA LYS A 19 -7.23 -11.92 -12.76
C LYS A 19 -8.25 -12.22 -11.65
N TYR A 20 -7.86 -12.94 -10.60
CA TYR A 20 -8.73 -13.21 -9.45
C TYR A 20 -8.51 -12.20 -8.33
N VAL A 21 -9.53 -11.39 -8.05
CA VAL A 21 -9.43 -10.24 -7.14
C VAL A 21 -10.54 -10.19 -6.10
N LEU A 22 -10.24 -9.58 -4.96
CA LEU A 22 -11.21 -8.94 -4.08
C LEU A 22 -11.35 -7.49 -4.56
N LYS A 23 -12.55 -7.09 -4.95
CA LYS A 23 -12.82 -5.76 -5.52
C LYS A 23 -13.22 -4.79 -4.40
N ILE A 24 -12.63 -3.59 -4.44
CA ILE A 24 -12.97 -2.46 -3.57
C ILE A 24 -13.25 -1.29 -4.50
N PHE A 25 -14.33 -0.57 -4.24
CA PHE A 25 -14.62 0.72 -4.85
C PHE A 25 -14.03 1.81 -3.97
N TRP A 26 -13.25 2.71 -4.54
CA TRP A 26 -12.56 3.77 -3.80
C TRP A 26 -13.06 5.14 -4.23
N CYS A 27 -13.20 6.03 -3.25
CA CYS A 27 -13.22 7.48 -3.42
C CYS A 27 -11.87 8.01 -2.93
N CYS A 28 -11.24 8.89 -3.71
CA CYS A 28 -9.95 9.49 -3.39
C CYS A 28 -10.00 10.98 -3.70
N ASP A 29 -9.26 11.77 -2.94
CA ASP A 29 -9.03 13.16 -3.25
C ASP A 29 -8.20 13.28 -4.54
N SER A 30 -8.65 14.08 -5.51
CA SER A 30 -8.00 14.18 -6.81
C SER A 30 -6.63 14.82 -6.73
N ASP A 31 -6.41 15.74 -5.80
CA ASP A 31 -5.21 16.57 -5.84
C ASP A 31 -4.09 15.91 -5.05
N THR A 32 -4.41 15.47 -3.84
CA THR A 32 -3.48 14.88 -2.88
C THR A 32 -3.38 13.36 -2.98
N VAL A 33 -4.31 12.71 -3.68
CA VAL A 33 -4.39 11.24 -3.78
C VAL A 33 -4.73 10.59 -2.43
N TYR A 34 -5.28 11.35 -1.48
CA TYR A 34 -5.68 10.83 -0.18
C TYR A 34 -6.83 9.82 -0.32
N PRO A 35 -6.73 8.60 0.24
CA PRO A 35 -7.80 7.61 0.20
C PRO A 35 -8.92 8.04 1.16
N LEU A 36 -10.05 8.53 0.60
CA LEU A 36 -11.15 9.11 1.36
C LEU A 36 -12.08 8.02 1.92
N ASN A 37 -12.60 7.16 1.05
CA ASN A 37 -13.54 6.10 1.45
C ASN A 37 -13.42 4.88 0.54
N GLY A 38 -13.71 3.69 1.07
CA GLY A 38 -13.61 2.42 0.36
C GLY A 38 -14.74 1.46 0.70
N GLU A 39 -15.46 0.96 -0.31
CA GLU A 39 -16.52 -0.03 -0.13
C GLU A 39 -16.14 -1.36 -0.80
N VAL A 40 -16.14 -2.44 -0.03
CA VAL A 40 -15.82 -3.79 -0.54
C VAL A 40 -16.99 -4.32 -1.37
N TYR A 41 -16.70 -4.79 -2.58
CA TYR A 41 -17.69 -5.45 -3.41
C TYR A 41 -17.83 -6.93 -3.02
N LEU A 42 -19.00 -7.28 -2.50
CA LEU A 42 -19.32 -8.63 -2.03
C LEU A 42 -20.05 -9.50 -3.07
N GLY A 43 -20.02 -9.14 -4.35
CA GLY A 43 -20.74 -9.85 -5.43
C GLY A 43 -22.20 -9.44 -5.58
N ARG A 44 -22.78 -8.79 -4.57
CA ARG A 44 -24.04 -8.03 -4.62
C ARG A 44 -23.79 -6.72 -3.87
N GLN A 45 -24.21 -5.60 -4.45
CA GLN A 45 -24.14 -4.32 -3.74
C GLN A 45 -25.30 -4.27 -2.73
N SER A 46 -25.02 -3.95 -1.47
CA SER A 46 -26.06 -3.77 -0.46
C SER A 46 -26.99 -2.63 -0.89
N GLN A 47 -28.30 -2.92 -0.95
CA GLN A 47 -29.30 -1.86 -0.94
C GLN A 47 -29.26 -1.26 0.46
N ALA A 48 -28.97 0.04 0.56
CA ALA A 48 -29.04 0.72 1.84
C ALA A 48 -30.50 0.68 2.32
N THR A 49 -30.73 0.22 3.55
CA THR A 49 -32.02 0.38 4.23
C THR A 49 -32.29 1.88 4.36
N GLY A 50 -33.29 2.39 3.63
CA GLY A 50 -33.72 3.80 3.71
C GLY A 50 -33.44 4.65 2.47
N VAL A 51 -32.77 4.13 1.43
CA VAL A 51 -32.69 4.82 0.12
C VAL A 51 -33.76 4.21 -0.77
N GLY A 52 -34.62 5.06 -1.36
CA GLY A 52 -35.82 4.65 -2.08
C GLY A 52 -35.60 3.49 -3.05
N ARG A 53 -36.56 2.56 -3.12
CA ARG A 53 -36.52 1.33 -3.93
C ARG A 53 -36.28 1.55 -5.44
N ASN A 54 -36.26 2.78 -5.92
CA ASN A 54 -36.19 3.15 -7.34
C ASN A 54 -34.81 3.64 -7.82
N THR A 55 -33.81 3.79 -6.95
CA THR A 55 -32.48 4.30 -7.35
C THR A 55 -31.54 3.16 -7.78
N SER A 56 -30.82 3.36 -8.90
CA SER A 56 -29.85 2.39 -9.41
C SER A 56 -28.83 1.96 -8.32
N PRO A 57 -28.48 0.66 -8.19
CA PRO A 57 -27.48 0.19 -7.22
C PRO A 57 -26.12 0.91 -7.32
N ILE A 58 -25.76 1.35 -8.52
CA ILE A 58 -24.52 2.09 -8.79
C ILE A 58 -24.61 3.52 -8.26
N CYS A 59 -25.74 4.20 -8.49
CA CYS A 59 -25.99 5.54 -7.93
C CYS A 59 -25.92 5.50 -6.40
N ASN A 60 -26.54 4.49 -5.78
CA ASN A 60 -26.49 4.28 -4.33
C ASN A 60 -25.07 4.04 -3.81
N LEU A 61 -24.25 3.26 -4.53
CA LEU A 61 -22.85 3.07 -4.21
C LEU A 61 -22.08 4.39 -4.20
N VAL A 62 -22.21 5.21 -5.25
CA VAL A 62 -21.52 6.51 -5.33
C VAL A 62 -21.93 7.41 -4.17
N LYS A 63 -23.25 7.55 -3.94
CA LYS A 63 -23.78 8.36 -2.82
C LYS A 63 -23.25 7.90 -1.46
N ARG A 64 -23.13 6.59 -1.21
CA ARG A 64 -22.53 6.08 0.02
C ARG A 64 -21.04 6.37 0.13
N LEU A 65 -20.29 6.17 -0.96
CA LEU A 65 -18.85 6.44 -0.98
C LEU A 65 -18.54 7.90 -0.68
N VAL A 66 -19.36 8.82 -1.21
CA VAL A 66 -19.13 10.26 -1.10
C VAL A 66 -19.94 10.94 0.00
N GLN A 67 -20.74 10.19 0.77
CA GLN A 67 -21.69 10.73 1.74
C GLN A 67 -21.10 11.80 2.68
N PRO A 68 -19.86 11.71 3.19
CA PRO A 68 -19.28 12.75 4.04
C PRO A 68 -19.00 14.09 3.33
N TRP A 69 -18.97 14.10 2.00
CA TRP A 69 -18.57 15.26 1.18
C TRP A 69 -19.69 15.78 0.26
N ILE A 70 -20.88 15.19 0.30
CA ILE A 70 -22.05 15.76 -0.38
C ILE A 70 -22.46 17.08 0.29
N ASN A 71 -23.13 17.97 -0.46
CA ASN A 71 -23.59 19.27 0.01
C ASN A 71 -22.47 20.22 0.47
N THR A 72 -21.30 20.12 -0.19
CA THR A 72 -20.14 20.97 0.12
C THR A 72 -19.66 21.81 -1.08
N GLY A 73 -20.40 21.79 -2.19
CA GLY A 73 -19.98 22.45 -3.44
C GLY A 73 -18.84 21.74 -4.17
N ARG A 74 -18.50 20.50 -3.78
CA ARG A 74 -17.45 19.71 -4.42
C ARG A 74 -17.95 19.04 -5.71
N THR A 75 -17.00 18.75 -6.59
CA THR A 75 -17.22 17.97 -7.81
C THR A 75 -16.70 16.55 -7.62
N ILE A 76 -17.50 15.57 -8.05
CA ILE A 76 -17.13 14.17 -8.09
C ILE A 76 -16.76 13.81 -9.52
N THR A 77 -15.55 13.26 -9.72
CA THR A 77 -15.12 12.74 -11.02
C THR A 77 -15.28 11.22 -11.08
N THR A 78 -15.99 10.71 -12.08
CA THR A 78 -16.24 9.26 -12.25
C THR A 78 -15.89 8.71 -13.63
N ASP A 79 -15.57 7.41 -13.67
CA ASP A 79 -15.50 6.67 -14.92
C ASP A 79 -16.91 6.33 -15.47
N ASN A 80 -16.95 5.75 -16.67
CA ASN A 80 -18.19 5.37 -17.33
C ASN A 80 -18.99 4.26 -16.64
N TYR A 81 -18.43 3.57 -15.65
CA TYR A 81 -19.15 2.55 -14.90
C TYR A 81 -20.08 3.20 -13.87
N PHE A 82 -19.70 4.36 -13.33
CA PHE A 82 -20.51 5.07 -12.32
C PHE A 82 -21.38 6.20 -12.87
N THR A 83 -21.03 6.78 -14.02
CA THR A 83 -21.74 7.97 -14.55
C THR A 83 -23.11 7.65 -15.15
N SER A 84 -24.12 8.42 -14.75
CA SER A 84 -25.45 8.49 -15.38
C SER A 84 -26.05 9.89 -15.23
N ALA A 85 -27.04 10.23 -16.08
CA ALA A 85 -27.80 11.48 -15.95
C ALA A 85 -28.55 11.54 -14.61
N GLU A 86 -29.20 10.44 -14.22
CA GLU A 86 -29.85 10.27 -12.90
C GLU A 86 -28.91 10.64 -11.75
N LEU A 87 -27.67 10.13 -11.74
CA LEU A 87 -26.70 10.43 -10.69
C LEU A 87 -26.28 11.90 -10.70
N ALA A 88 -26.13 12.49 -11.89
CA ALA A 88 -25.77 13.90 -12.02
C ALA A 88 -26.85 14.82 -11.43
N GLU A 89 -28.12 14.55 -11.74
CA GLU A 89 -29.26 15.31 -11.19
C GLU A 89 -29.37 15.13 -9.68
N ASP A 90 -29.27 13.88 -9.21
CA ASP A 90 -29.34 13.56 -7.78
C ASP A 90 -28.29 14.28 -6.95
N LEU A 91 -27.04 14.32 -7.43
CA LEU A 91 -25.94 15.00 -6.74
C LEU A 91 -26.09 16.52 -6.80
N LEU A 92 -26.55 17.04 -7.95
CA LEU A 92 -26.76 18.46 -8.12
C LEU A 92 -27.85 18.99 -7.19
N GLY A 93 -28.90 18.18 -6.94
CA GLY A 93 -29.94 18.47 -5.95
C GLY A 93 -29.42 18.61 -4.51
N VAL A 94 -28.20 18.12 -4.22
CA VAL A 94 -27.50 18.26 -2.94
C VAL A 94 -26.16 19.00 -3.11
N GLN A 95 -26.15 20.07 -3.89
CA GLN A 95 -25.02 21.00 -4.05
C GLN A 95 -23.67 20.30 -4.32
N THR A 96 -23.70 19.26 -5.16
CA THR A 96 -22.54 18.44 -5.52
C THR A 96 -22.54 18.19 -7.02
N SER A 97 -21.47 18.54 -7.72
CA SER A 97 -21.40 18.37 -9.18
C SER A 97 -20.83 16.99 -9.55
N LEU A 98 -21.16 16.51 -10.74
CA LEU A 98 -20.60 15.27 -11.32
C LEU A 98 -19.93 15.58 -12.65
N VAL A 99 -18.70 15.10 -12.83
CA VAL A 99 -18.03 15.05 -14.14
C VAL A 99 -17.63 13.62 -14.42
N GLY A 100 -17.97 13.10 -15.59
CA GLY A 100 -17.59 11.75 -15.93
C GLY A 100 -17.77 11.43 -17.40
N THR A 101 -17.17 10.32 -17.80
CA THR A 101 -17.46 9.75 -19.11
C THR A 101 -18.76 8.96 -19.05
N ILE A 102 -19.56 8.98 -20.11
CA ILE A 102 -20.78 8.19 -20.21
C ILE A 102 -20.63 7.15 -21.34
N ARG A 103 -21.22 5.96 -21.16
CA ARG A 103 -21.16 4.92 -22.20
C ARG A 103 -22.08 5.28 -23.35
N ARG A 104 -21.59 5.12 -24.58
CA ARG A 104 -22.33 5.44 -25.82
C ARG A 104 -23.71 4.78 -25.93
N ASN A 105 -23.90 3.60 -25.35
CA ASN A 105 -25.14 2.83 -25.45
C ASN A 105 -26.24 3.28 -24.46
N LYS A 106 -26.04 4.40 -23.76
CA LYS A 106 -27.03 4.99 -22.86
C LYS A 106 -28.15 5.65 -23.67
N LYS A 107 -29.40 5.38 -23.28
CA LYS A 107 -30.61 5.86 -23.99
C LYS A 107 -30.78 7.38 -23.88
N GLU A 108 -30.16 7.95 -22.86
CA GLU A 108 -30.15 9.37 -22.52
C GLU A 108 -29.27 10.19 -23.48
N ILE A 109 -28.51 9.55 -24.38
CA ILE A 109 -27.61 10.22 -25.33
C ILE A 109 -28.33 10.45 -26.66
N PRO A 110 -28.52 11.72 -27.10
CA PRO A 110 -29.09 12.04 -28.41
C PRO A 110 -28.27 11.44 -29.57
N GLN A 111 -28.94 11.12 -30.67
CA GLN A 111 -28.30 10.48 -31.83
C GLN A 111 -27.20 11.36 -32.44
N GLU A 112 -27.37 12.67 -32.37
CA GLU A 112 -26.47 13.71 -32.88
C GLU A 112 -25.09 13.70 -32.20
N LEU A 113 -25.00 13.17 -30.96
CA LEU A 113 -23.72 13.06 -30.24
C LEU A 113 -23.02 11.73 -30.46
N GLN A 114 -23.66 10.77 -31.14
CA GLN A 114 -23.05 9.49 -31.43
C GLN A 114 -21.87 9.64 -32.41
N SER A 115 -21.01 8.62 -32.48
CA SER A 115 -19.83 8.68 -33.35
C SER A 115 -20.27 8.68 -34.81
N ASP A 116 -19.88 9.71 -35.52
CA ASP A 116 -20.04 9.85 -36.96
C ASP A 116 -18.64 9.84 -37.61
N PRO A 117 -18.33 8.86 -38.48
CA PRO A 117 -17.04 8.78 -39.19
C PRO A 117 -16.72 10.02 -40.04
N TYR A 118 -17.73 10.79 -40.44
CA TYR A 118 -17.57 11.98 -41.27
C TYR A 118 -17.30 13.26 -40.45
N ARG A 119 -17.40 13.20 -39.11
CA ARG A 119 -17.10 14.37 -38.28
C ARG A 119 -15.62 14.74 -38.36
N PRO A 120 -15.29 16.02 -38.61
CA PRO A 120 -13.90 16.47 -38.65
C PRO A 120 -13.16 16.17 -37.34
N GLU A 121 -11.88 15.84 -37.44
CA GLU A 121 -11.00 15.75 -36.27
C GLU A 121 -11.04 17.06 -35.48
N GLN A 122 -10.95 16.95 -34.15
CA GLN A 122 -10.99 18.08 -33.21
C GLN A 122 -12.33 18.84 -33.15
N SER A 123 -13.36 18.35 -33.84
CA SER A 123 -14.71 18.88 -33.68
C SER A 123 -15.33 18.46 -32.35
N SER A 124 -16.14 19.33 -31.76
CA SER A 124 -16.96 19.06 -30.57
C SER A 124 -18.42 19.41 -30.83
N ILE A 125 -19.33 18.54 -30.41
CA ILE A 125 -20.77 18.82 -30.33
C ILE A 125 -21.13 18.88 -28.86
N PHE A 126 -21.83 19.94 -28.46
CA PHE A 126 -22.35 20.12 -27.12
C PHE A 126 -23.85 19.93 -27.12
N CYS A 127 -24.34 19.30 -26.05
CA CYS A 127 -25.75 19.18 -25.77
C CYS A 127 -25.99 19.63 -24.33
N PHE A 128 -27.04 20.43 -24.17
CA PHE A 128 -27.44 21.01 -22.91
C PHE A 128 -28.85 20.54 -22.61
N ASP A 129 -29.05 19.98 -21.43
CA ASP A 129 -30.37 19.67 -20.89
C ASP A 129 -30.41 20.18 -19.44
N ARG A 130 -31.19 21.25 -19.22
CA ARG A 130 -31.26 21.96 -17.94
C ARG A 130 -29.86 22.38 -17.45
N GLN A 131 -29.33 21.69 -16.43
CA GLN A 131 -28.02 21.94 -15.82
C GLN A 131 -26.98 20.86 -16.19
N ILE A 132 -27.35 19.91 -17.06
CA ILE A 132 -26.46 18.86 -17.55
C ILE A 132 -25.85 19.33 -18.87
N THR A 133 -24.52 19.20 -18.98
CA THR A 133 -23.78 19.40 -20.22
C THR A 133 -23.14 18.09 -20.67
N LEU A 134 -23.39 17.68 -21.91
CA LEU A 134 -22.73 16.56 -22.56
C LEU A 134 -21.89 17.06 -23.74
N VAL A 135 -20.69 16.51 -23.89
CA VAL A 135 -19.82 16.80 -25.03
C VAL A 135 -19.44 15.53 -25.79
N SER A 136 -19.51 15.60 -27.12
CA SER A 136 -19.00 14.59 -28.03
C SER A 136 -17.84 15.17 -28.83
N TYR A 137 -16.62 14.68 -28.59
CA TYR A 137 -15.37 15.20 -29.15
C TYR A 137 -14.66 14.14 -29.99
N VAL A 138 -14.22 14.53 -31.20
CA VAL A 138 -13.43 13.66 -32.09
C VAL A 138 -11.93 13.94 -31.85
N PRO A 139 -11.16 13.04 -31.23
CA PRO A 139 -9.77 13.32 -30.88
C PRO A 139 -8.84 13.23 -32.09
N LYS A 140 -7.86 14.14 -32.16
CA LYS A 140 -6.65 13.99 -32.99
C LYS A 140 -5.53 13.35 -32.20
N LYS A 141 -4.59 12.65 -32.88
CA LYS A 141 -3.42 11.99 -32.26
C LYS A 141 -2.50 12.92 -31.43
N ARG A 142 -2.65 14.24 -31.50
CA ARG A 142 -1.89 15.25 -30.73
C ARG A 142 -2.81 16.23 -30.01
N HIS A 143 -2.35 16.73 -28.85
CA HIS A 143 -3.04 17.54 -27.83
C HIS A 143 -3.54 18.93 -28.29
N ALA A 144 -4.33 19.02 -29.35
CA ALA A 144 -4.85 20.31 -29.80
C ALA A 144 -6.37 20.42 -29.59
N ASN A 145 -6.81 21.56 -29.05
CA ASN A 145 -8.20 22.06 -28.96
C ASN A 145 -9.21 21.12 -28.29
N LYS A 146 -8.89 20.59 -27.09
CA LYS A 146 -9.87 19.84 -26.30
C LYS A 146 -10.82 20.80 -25.56
N PRO A 147 -12.13 20.51 -25.52
CA PRO A 147 -13.08 21.18 -24.64
C PRO A 147 -12.64 21.19 -23.17
N GLU A 148 -12.96 22.28 -22.46
CA GLU A 148 -12.59 22.47 -21.05
C GLU A 148 -13.08 21.34 -20.14
N ILE A 149 -14.31 20.87 -20.32
CA ILE A 149 -14.87 19.72 -19.58
C ILE A 149 -14.01 18.45 -19.72
N ILE A 150 -13.36 18.25 -20.89
CA ILE A 150 -12.46 17.13 -21.12
C ILE A 150 -11.10 17.38 -20.47
N LEU A 151 -10.61 18.61 -20.43
CA LEU A 151 -9.39 18.98 -19.73
C LEU A 151 -9.56 18.74 -18.21
N TYR A 152 -10.62 19.29 -17.61
CA TYR A 152 -10.97 19.08 -16.21
C TYR A 152 -11.11 17.58 -15.85
N TYR A 153 -11.82 16.81 -16.68
CA TYR A 153 -11.92 15.36 -16.49
C TYR A 153 -10.54 14.68 -16.52
N ASN A 154 -9.66 15.06 -17.46
CA ASN A 154 -8.34 14.46 -17.58
C ASN A 154 -7.43 14.76 -16.38
N GLU A 155 -7.56 15.94 -15.78
CA GLU A 155 -6.81 16.36 -14.59
C GLU A 155 -7.25 15.57 -13.35
N THR A 156 -8.56 15.34 -13.19
CA THR A 156 -9.14 14.80 -11.96
C THR A 156 -9.34 13.27 -11.96
N LYS A 157 -9.57 12.65 -13.13
CA LYS A 157 -9.87 11.20 -13.25
C LYS A 157 -8.81 10.26 -12.68
N GLY A 158 -7.57 10.75 -12.54
CA GLY A 158 -6.42 9.94 -12.15
C GLY A 158 -6.26 9.71 -10.65
N GLY A 159 -7.11 10.27 -9.78
CA GLY A 159 -6.94 10.17 -8.32
C GLY A 159 -6.84 8.73 -7.81
N VAL A 160 -7.84 7.89 -8.12
CA VAL A 160 -7.88 6.49 -7.68
C VAL A 160 -6.76 5.65 -8.31
N ASP A 161 -6.46 5.86 -9.60
CA ASP A 161 -5.40 5.12 -10.30
C ASP A 161 -4.01 5.46 -9.74
N ARG A 162 -3.76 6.73 -9.40
CA ARG A 162 -2.52 7.16 -8.73
C ARG A 162 -2.40 6.53 -7.34
N MET A 163 -3.50 6.46 -6.58
CA MET A 163 -3.51 5.80 -5.28
C MET A 163 -3.18 4.31 -5.41
N ASP A 164 -3.80 3.60 -6.36
CA ASP A 164 -3.54 2.17 -6.62
C ASP A 164 -2.09 1.94 -7.07
N GLN A 165 -1.55 2.81 -7.93
CA GLN A 165 -0.14 2.78 -8.34
C GLN A 165 0.81 2.97 -7.15
N MET A 166 0.49 3.91 -6.25
CA MET A 166 1.25 4.11 -5.03
C MET A 166 1.21 2.84 -4.17
N VAL A 167 0.04 2.30 -3.87
CA VAL A 167 -0.10 1.06 -3.10
C VAL A 167 0.69 -0.10 -3.71
N GLN A 168 0.71 -0.24 -5.04
CA GLN A 168 1.43 -1.32 -5.72
C GLN A 168 2.95 -1.16 -5.69
N THR A 169 3.47 0.07 -5.72
CA THR A 169 4.91 0.36 -5.76
C THR A 169 5.62 -0.11 -4.47
N TYR A 170 4.99 0.11 -3.31
CA TYR A 170 5.49 -0.32 -2.02
C TYR A 170 4.38 -1.08 -1.29
N SER A 171 4.37 -2.41 -1.48
CA SER A 171 3.35 -3.28 -0.88
C SER A 171 3.97 -4.28 0.10
N CYS A 172 3.34 -4.41 1.27
CA CYS A 172 3.63 -5.43 2.27
C CYS A 172 2.93 -6.76 1.98
N LYS A 173 2.20 -6.88 0.87
CA LYS A 173 1.47 -8.09 0.52
C LYS A 173 2.38 -9.31 0.45
N ARG A 174 1.88 -10.42 1.01
CA ARG A 174 2.53 -11.74 0.96
C ARG A 174 1.61 -12.77 0.31
N LYS A 175 2.21 -13.84 -0.21
CA LYS A 175 1.46 -15.00 -0.72
C LYS A 175 0.69 -15.62 0.45
N THR A 176 -0.62 -15.71 0.32
CA THR A 176 -1.50 -16.30 1.34
C THR A 176 -2.69 -17.01 0.68
N LYS A 177 -3.18 -18.08 1.32
CA LYS A 177 -4.45 -18.74 0.97
C LYS A 177 -5.61 -18.21 1.82
N ARG A 178 -5.36 -17.37 2.82
CA ARG A 178 -6.37 -16.78 3.69
C ARG A 178 -6.79 -15.42 3.13
N TRP A 179 -7.98 -15.33 2.55
CA TRP A 179 -8.46 -14.08 1.93
C TRP A 179 -8.52 -12.87 2.89
N PRO A 180 -8.79 -12.99 4.21
CA PRO A 180 -8.80 -11.83 5.10
C PRO A 180 -7.42 -11.17 5.20
N MET A 181 -6.35 -11.97 5.16
CA MET A 181 -4.99 -11.44 5.15
C MET A 181 -4.71 -10.58 3.91
N THR A 182 -5.36 -10.86 2.78
CA THR A 182 -5.23 -10.03 1.58
C THR A 182 -5.79 -8.63 1.79
N PHE A 183 -6.89 -8.47 2.54
CA PHE A 183 -7.38 -7.16 2.95
C PHE A 183 -6.47 -6.51 3.97
N PHE A 184 -6.04 -7.26 4.99
CA PHE A 184 -5.15 -6.73 6.03
C PHE A 184 -3.88 -6.10 5.45
N PHE A 185 -3.21 -6.78 4.50
CA PHE A 185 -2.04 -6.22 3.84
C PHE A 185 -2.37 -4.95 3.05
N ASN A 186 -3.52 -4.93 2.36
CA ASN A 186 -3.94 -3.74 1.63
C ASN A 186 -4.29 -2.57 2.57
N MET A 187 -4.88 -2.83 3.73
CA MET A 187 -5.16 -1.81 4.74
C MET A 187 -3.86 -1.17 5.26
N ILE A 188 -2.82 -1.97 5.48
CA ILE A 188 -1.50 -1.44 5.85
C ILE A 188 -0.95 -0.55 4.73
N ASP A 189 -0.97 -1.04 3.48
CA ASP A 189 -0.41 -0.30 2.35
C ASP A 189 -1.16 1.02 2.10
N VAL A 190 -2.49 1.02 2.17
CA VAL A 190 -3.35 2.21 2.03
C VAL A 190 -3.14 3.16 3.22
N GLY A 191 -3.08 2.63 4.44
CA GLY A 191 -2.82 3.43 5.65
C GLY A 191 -1.47 4.14 5.59
N ALA A 192 -0.44 3.48 5.06
CA ALA A 192 0.87 4.09 4.85
C ALA A 192 0.85 5.20 3.77
N VAL A 193 0.03 5.06 2.72
CA VAL A 193 -0.20 6.15 1.75
C VAL A 193 -0.91 7.33 2.40
N ALA A 194 -1.98 7.08 3.16
CA ALA A 194 -2.72 8.12 3.87
C ALA A 194 -1.83 8.89 4.84
N ALA A 195 -1.05 8.18 5.66
CA ALA A 195 -0.10 8.76 6.61
C ALA A 195 0.98 9.59 5.90
N PHE A 196 1.51 9.10 4.78
CA PHE A 196 2.48 9.83 3.97
C PHE A 196 1.90 11.15 3.44
N VAL A 197 0.68 11.12 2.89
CA VAL A 197 0.00 12.32 2.36
C VAL A 197 -0.20 13.36 3.47
N VAL A 198 -0.74 12.95 4.62
CA VAL A 198 -0.92 13.83 5.79
C VAL A 198 0.41 14.42 6.24
N TRP A 199 1.46 13.60 6.33
CA TRP A 199 2.79 14.03 6.74
C TRP A 199 3.35 15.10 5.80
N THR A 200 3.25 14.90 4.48
CA THR A 200 3.79 15.85 3.49
C THR A 200 3.01 17.14 3.42
N ILE A 201 1.70 17.12 3.71
CA ILE A 201 0.87 18.33 3.80
C ILE A 201 1.26 19.13 5.06
N LYS A 202 1.42 18.45 6.20
CA LYS A 202 1.80 19.10 7.46
C LYS A 202 3.26 19.56 7.49
N ASN A 203 4.14 18.87 6.77
CA ASN A 203 5.58 19.13 6.75
C ASN A 203 6.07 19.30 5.30
N PRO A 204 5.70 20.40 4.61
CA PRO A 204 6.01 20.58 3.18
C PRO A 204 7.52 20.56 2.90
N GLN A 205 8.32 21.15 3.79
CA GLN A 205 9.78 21.23 3.69
C GLN A 205 10.50 19.90 3.96
N TRP A 206 9.82 18.90 4.55
CA TRP A 206 10.44 17.63 4.90
C TRP A 206 10.89 16.87 3.65
N ASN A 207 12.21 16.70 3.49
CA ASN A 207 12.83 16.04 2.35
C ASN A 207 12.38 16.57 0.97
N GLU A 208 12.02 17.86 0.88
CA GLU A 208 11.43 18.48 -0.31
C GLU A 208 12.24 18.23 -1.60
N ARG A 209 13.57 18.35 -1.52
CA ARG A 209 14.48 18.15 -2.67
C ARG A 209 14.71 16.68 -3.05
N LYS A 210 14.16 15.72 -2.32
CA LYS A 210 14.38 14.28 -2.57
C LYS A 210 13.26 13.72 -3.44
N HIS A 211 13.60 13.06 -4.55
CA HIS A 211 12.58 12.41 -5.39
C HIS A 211 11.96 11.15 -4.77
N HIS A 212 12.60 10.55 -3.75
CA HIS A 212 12.18 9.28 -3.12
C HIS A 212 11.62 9.47 -1.70
N ARG A 213 10.91 10.58 -1.44
CA ARG A 213 10.32 10.92 -0.14
C ARG A 213 9.51 9.79 0.49
N ARG A 214 8.66 9.12 -0.31
CA ARG A 214 7.83 8.03 0.20
C ARG A 214 8.65 6.83 0.70
N ARG A 215 9.77 6.51 0.05
CA ARG A 215 10.68 5.47 0.53
C ARG A 215 11.30 5.85 1.87
N LEU A 216 11.77 7.08 2.01
CA LEU A 216 12.32 7.59 3.26
C LEU A 216 11.28 7.55 4.38
N PHE A 217 10.05 7.96 4.07
CA PHE A 217 8.94 7.92 5.02
C PHE A 217 8.65 6.50 5.50
N LEU A 218 8.59 5.53 4.60
CA LEU A 218 8.36 4.13 4.95
C LEU A 218 9.51 3.52 5.77
N LEU A 219 10.75 3.89 5.50
CA LEU A 219 11.91 3.46 6.29
C LEU A 219 11.85 4.01 7.72
N GLN A 220 11.51 5.29 7.85
CA GLN A 220 11.35 5.95 9.14
C GLN A 220 10.18 5.34 9.92
N LEU A 221 8.99 5.26 9.31
CA LEU A 221 7.80 4.63 9.89
C LEU A 221 8.08 3.20 10.35
N GLY A 222 8.75 2.41 9.51
CA GLY A 222 9.12 1.03 9.86
C GLY A 222 10.07 0.94 11.04
N SER A 223 10.98 1.91 11.19
CA SER A 223 11.93 1.98 12.30
C SER A 223 11.23 2.38 13.61
N GLU A 224 10.37 3.39 13.56
CA GLU A 224 9.59 3.86 14.72
C GLU A 224 8.62 2.79 15.24
N LEU A 225 7.94 2.05 14.33
CA LEU A 225 7.00 0.98 14.72
C LEU A 225 7.66 -0.19 15.45
N ILE A 226 8.97 -0.42 15.27
CA ILE A 226 9.68 -1.54 15.91
C ILE A 226 10.44 -1.12 17.17
N GLU A 227 10.56 0.17 17.46
CA GLU A 227 11.39 0.71 18.54
C GLU A 227 11.05 0.09 19.90
N ALA A 228 9.78 0.16 20.31
CA ALA A 228 9.32 -0.44 21.57
C ALA A 228 9.54 -1.97 21.64
N HIS A 229 9.54 -2.65 20.49
CA HIS A 229 9.86 -4.08 20.43
C HIS A 229 11.35 -4.36 20.56
N VAL A 230 12.19 -3.47 20.01
CA VAL A 230 13.64 -3.49 20.16
C VAL A 230 14.01 -3.27 21.62
N ASP A 231 13.44 -2.26 22.27
CA ASP A 231 13.71 -1.94 23.68
C ASP A 231 13.34 -3.09 24.61
N ARG A 232 12.15 -3.67 24.43
CA ARG A 232 11.71 -4.85 25.21
C ARG A 232 12.66 -6.03 25.06
N ARG A 233 13.19 -6.24 23.85
CA ARG A 233 14.17 -7.32 23.59
C ARG A 233 15.49 -7.04 24.29
N GLN A 234 15.92 -5.78 24.35
CA GLN A 234 17.15 -5.40 25.05
C GLN A 234 17.08 -5.59 26.56
N GLN A 235 15.91 -5.41 27.17
CA GLN A 235 15.69 -5.65 28.60
C GLN A 235 15.89 -7.12 29.01
N GLN A 236 15.82 -8.06 28.06
CA GLN A 236 16.05 -9.49 28.30
C GLN A 236 17.18 -10.05 27.41
N PRO A 237 18.43 -9.60 27.58
CA PRO A 237 19.52 -9.95 26.67
C PRO A 237 19.98 -11.41 26.81
N GLN A 238 19.66 -12.07 27.93
CA GLN A 238 20.11 -13.43 28.23
C GLN A 238 19.35 -14.50 27.42
N SER A 239 18.07 -14.28 27.10
CA SER A 239 17.24 -15.21 26.30
C SER A 239 17.40 -15.02 24.79
N MET A 240 18.12 -13.97 24.37
CA MET A 240 18.18 -13.56 22.97
C MET A 240 19.19 -14.39 22.16
N GLN A 241 18.70 -14.96 21.04
CA GLN A 241 19.53 -15.68 20.08
C GLN A 241 20.61 -14.78 19.46
N ARG A 242 21.79 -15.35 19.17
CA ARG A 242 22.94 -14.61 18.59
C ARG A 242 22.58 -13.82 17.32
N GLY A 243 21.79 -14.40 16.43
CA GLY A 243 21.36 -13.72 15.19
C GLY A 243 20.57 -12.44 15.45
N VAL A 244 19.72 -12.44 16.49
CA VAL A 244 18.96 -11.25 16.88
C VAL A 244 19.87 -10.19 17.49
N LYS A 245 20.87 -10.60 18.30
CA LYS A 245 21.88 -9.65 18.83
C LYS A 245 22.67 -8.96 17.73
N LEU A 246 23.11 -9.72 16.72
CA LEU A 246 23.82 -9.17 15.55
C LEU A 246 22.93 -8.22 14.75
N ALA A 247 21.65 -8.56 14.56
CA ALA A 247 20.70 -7.69 13.87
C ALA A 247 20.46 -6.37 14.64
N LEU A 248 20.38 -6.42 15.97
CA LEU A 248 20.29 -5.22 16.81
C LEU A 248 21.55 -4.36 16.70
N GLN A 249 22.75 -4.97 16.75
CA GLN A 249 24.00 -4.23 16.55
C GLN A 249 24.06 -3.54 15.18
N ALA A 250 23.59 -4.23 14.13
CA ALA A 250 23.57 -3.68 12.77
C ALA A 250 22.66 -2.45 12.61
N ILE A 251 21.65 -2.29 13.47
CA ILE A 251 20.79 -1.09 13.50
C ILE A 251 21.28 -0.04 14.52
N GLY A 252 22.55 -0.12 14.95
CA GLY A 252 23.18 0.86 15.84
C GLY A 252 22.84 0.69 17.32
N GLN A 253 22.15 -0.39 17.70
CA GLN A 253 21.74 -0.61 19.08
C GLN A 253 22.84 -1.29 19.90
N THR A 254 23.19 -0.71 21.04
CA THR A 254 24.16 -1.27 21.97
C THR A 254 23.56 -2.46 22.70
N THR A 255 23.63 -3.65 22.10
CA THR A 255 23.45 -4.87 22.88
C THR A 255 24.66 -4.98 23.79
N THR A 256 24.44 -4.93 25.11
CA THR A 256 25.48 -5.18 26.10
C THR A 256 26.10 -6.56 25.86
N LEU A 257 27.17 -6.59 25.06
CA LEU A 257 28.25 -7.55 25.20
C LEU A 257 29.24 -7.09 26.28
N SER A 258 28.95 -5.99 26.99
CA SER A 258 29.61 -5.65 28.24
C SER A 258 29.27 -6.75 29.25
N ARG A 259 30.18 -7.73 29.31
CA ARG A 259 30.41 -8.52 30.52
C ARG A 259 30.32 -7.54 31.69
N PRO A 260 29.45 -7.73 32.69
CA PRO A 260 29.64 -7.01 33.94
C PRO A 260 31.11 -7.22 34.36
N PRO A 261 31.79 -6.18 34.88
CA PRO A 261 33.10 -6.36 35.49
C PRO A 261 32.99 -7.52 36.48
N MET A 262 33.95 -8.44 36.40
CA MET A 262 33.90 -9.76 37.02
C MET A 262 33.47 -9.74 38.49
N ALA A 263 32.45 -10.52 38.80
CA ALA A 263 32.29 -11.17 40.10
C ALA A 263 31.40 -12.43 39.96
N SER A 264 31.74 -13.34 39.05
CA SER A 264 31.35 -14.74 39.21
C SER A 264 32.53 -15.64 38.88
N THR A 265 33.06 -16.29 39.91
CA THR A 265 34.14 -17.27 39.89
C THR A 265 33.74 -18.60 39.22
N ILE A 266 32.58 -18.66 38.58
CA ILE A 266 32.02 -19.87 37.98
C ILE A 266 32.27 -19.83 36.48
N ALA A 267 33.17 -20.70 36.00
CA ALA A 267 33.43 -20.87 34.58
C ALA A 267 32.15 -21.31 33.84
N VAL A 268 31.55 -20.39 33.07
CA VAL A 268 30.33 -20.66 32.31
C VAL A 268 30.64 -21.58 31.14
N LYS A 269 30.10 -22.81 31.18
CA LYS A 269 30.24 -23.77 30.08
C LYS A 269 29.45 -23.31 28.84
N ARG A 270 30.11 -23.29 27.67
CA ARG A 270 29.51 -22.93 26.36
C ARG A 270 29.58 -24.10 25.38
N ARG A 271 28.70 -24.16 24.40
CA ARG A 271 28.75 -25.21 23.35
C ARG A 271 30.01 -25.03 22.49
N CYS A 272 30.72 -26.11 22.19
CA CYS A 272 31.77 -26.13 21.19
C CYS A 272 31.22 -25.72 19.82
N GLN A 273 31.79 -24.71 19.17
CA GLN A 273 31.28 -24.21 17.89
C GLN A 273 31.54 -25.15 16.71
N LEU A 274 32.52 -26.04 16.84
CA LEU A 274 32.91 -27.00 15.81
C LEU A 274 32.11 -28.32 15.90
N CYS A 275 31.46 -28.59 17.04
CA CYS A 275 30.53 -29.72 17.16
C CYS A 275 29.21 -29.46 16.41
N SER A 276 28.62 -30.53 15.86
CA SER A 276 27.24 -30.49 15.39
C SER A 276 26.28 -30.09 16.52
N ARG A 277 25.13 -29.52 16.15
CA ARG A 277 24.17 -29.03 17.15
C ARG A 277 23.58 -30.13 18.02
N GLU A 278 23.53 -31.35 17.51
CA GLU A 278 23.04 -32.56 18.18
C GLU A 278 23.97 -33.03 19.29
N ARG A 279 25.29 -32.93 19.09
CA ARG A 279 26.28 -33.34 20.10
C ARG A 279 26.29 -32.44 21.35
N ASP A 280 25.88 -31.16 21.20
CA ASP A 280 25.84 -30.12 22.25
C ASP A 280 26.96 -30.16 23.31
N ARG A 281 28.20 -30.43 22.90
CA ARG A 281 29.30 -30.60 23.85
C ARG A 281 29.63 -29.27 24.52
N LYS A 282 29.39 -29.19 25.83
CA LYS A 282 29.66 -28.00 26.64
C LYS A 282 31.11 -27.99 27.13
N VAL A 283 31.81 -26.88 26.94
CA VAL A 283 33.23 -26.70 27.21
C VAL A 283 33.48 -25.37 27.91
N ILE A 284 34.54 -25.31 28.71
CA ILE A 284 35.08 -24.05 29.27
C ILE A 284 36.30 -23.55 28.48
N THR A 285 36.92 -24.44 27.70
CA THR A 285 38.11 -24.20 26.89
C THR A 285 37.77 -23.41 25.63
N HIS A 286 38.69 -22.52 25.25
CA HIS A 286 38.58 -21.64 24.08
C HIS A 286 39.92 -21.54 23.35
N CYS A 287 39.86 -21.31 22.03
CA CYS A 287 41.06 -21.05 21.25
C CYS A 287 41.70 -19.72 21.70
N ALA A 288 43.00 -19.73 22.00
CA ALA A 288 43.71 -18.53 22.44
C ALA A 288 43.71 -17.40 21.38
N ARG A 289 43.67 -17.74 20.09
CA ARG A 289 43.72 -16.78 18.98
C ARG A 289 42.36 -16.15 18.67
N CYS A 290 41.31 -16.96 18.49
CA CYS A 290 39.99 -16.48 18.05
C CYS A 290 38.92 -16.49 19.14
N ASN A 291 39.26 -16.94 20.36
CA ASN A 291 38.37 -17.03 21.52
C ASN A 291 37.09 -17.86 21.28
N ILE A 292 37.13 -18.77 20.31
CA ILE A 292 36.03 -19.68 20.00
C ILE A 292 36.04 -20.84 21.01
N PRO A 293 34.90 -21.18 21.65
CA PRO A 293 34.79 -22.36 22.50
C PRO A 293 34.97 -23.66 21.68
N CYS A 294 35.95 -24.47 22.07
CA CYS A 294 36.32 -25.71 21.37
C CYS A 294 36.47 -26.88 22.34
N CYS A 295 35.95 -28.06 21.98
CA CYS A 295 36.14 -29.30 22.76
C CYS A 295 37.48 -29.95 22.44
N PRO A 296 37.98 -30.87 23.31
CA PRO A 296 39.24 -31.56 23.09
C PRO A 296 39.36 -32.27 21.73
N ASP A 297 38.26 -32.73 21.14
CA ASP A 297 38.29 -33.34 19.79
C ASP A 297 38.59 -32.32 18.67
N HIS A 298 38.41 -31.03 18.94
CA HIS A 298 38.50 -29.96 17.95
C HIS A 298 39.58 -28.91 18.28
N HIS A 299 40.40 -29.13 19.30
CA HIS A 299 41.59 -28.32 19.54
C HIS A 299 42.72 -29.19 20.08
N GLN A 300 43.95 -28.71 19.92
CA GLN A 300 45.12 -29.31 20.54
C GLN A 300 45.74 -28.29 21.50
N VAL A 301 46.31 -28.79 22.59
CA VAL A 301 47.08 -27.97 23.53
C VAL A 301 48.52 -28.00 23.04
N ILE A 302 49.06 -26.83 22.74
CA ILE A 302 50.42 -26.64 22.23
C ILE A 302 51.15 -25.70 23.19
N CYS A 303 52.40 -26.00 23.54
CA CYS A 303 53.21 -25.07 24.33
C CYS A 303 53.53 -23.80 23.54
N THR A 304 53.91 -22.72 24.22
CA THR A 304 54.19 -21.42 23.58
C THR A 304 55.26 -21.54 22.48
N THR A 305 56.32 -22.30 22.72
CA THR A 305 57.41 -22.52 21.74
C THR A 305 56.94 -23.24 20.47
N CYS A 306 56.07 -24.25 20.61
CA CYS A 306 55.55 -24.98 19.44
C CYS A 306 54.42 -24.21 18.73
N SER A 307 53.74 -23.29 19.42
CA SER A 307 52.69 -22.47 18.82
C SER A 307 53.22 -21.56 17.71
N ASP A 308 54.44 -21.04 17.86
CA ASP A 308 55.07 -20.15 16.87
C ASP A 308 55.40 -20.86 15.55
N ILE A 309 55.53 -22.18 15.57
CA ILE A 309 55.82 -23.02 14.39
C ILE A 309 54.58 -23.18 13.51
N PHE A 310 53.37 -23.22 14.10
CA PHE A 310 52.11 -23.46 13.39
C PHE A 310 51.36 -22.18 12.96
N LEU A 311 51.83 -21.00 13.36
CA LEU A 311 51.16 -19.71 13.11
C LEU A 311 51.73 -18.88 11.94
N LYS A 312 52.65 -19.45 11.13
CA LYS A 312 53.10 -18.88 9.86
C LYS A 312 52.16 -19.21 8.70
#